data_AF-A0A011MK27-F1
#
_entry.id   AF-A0A011MK27-F1
#
_cell.length_a   1.000
_cell.length_b   1.000
_cell.length_c   1.000
_cell.angle_alpha   90.00
_cell.angle_beta   90.00
_cell.angle_gamma   90.00
#
_symmetry.space_group_name_H-M   'P 1'
#
loop_
_entity.id
_entity.type
_entity.pdbx_description
1 polymer ?
#
loop_
_entity_poly.entity_id
_entity_poly.type
_entity_poly.pdbx_seq_one_letter_code
_entity_poly.pdbx_strand_id
1 'polypeptide(L)' 'MNKAKTDKIKWIKIAIILVYMFSPVDILPEAILGPLGLVDDAAALALLIKTILQK' A
#
# COMPACT_ATOMS: atom_id res chain seq x y z
N MET A 1 -15.55 -8.18 -16.33
CA MET A 1 -14.73 -8.83 -15.28
C MET A 1 -15.65 -9.28 -14.16
N ASN A 2 -15.60 -10.54 -13.70
CA ASN A 2 -16.53 -11.05 -12.68
C ASN A 2 -16.39 -10.28 -11.36
N LYS A 3 -17.51 -9.87 -10.76
CA LYS A 3 -17.55 -9.08 -9.50
C LYS A 3 -16.72 -9.71 -8.38
N ALA A 4 -16.88 -11.03 -8.18
CA ALA A 4 -16.10 -11.80 -7.21
C ALA A 4 -14.57 -11.80 -7.46
N LYS A 5 -14.12 -11.62 -8.71
CA LYS A 5 -12.70 -11.52 -9.05
C LYS A 5 -12.13 -10.15 -8.65
N THR A 6 -12.92 -9.09 -8.82
CA THR A 6 -12.55 -7.72 -8.43
C THR A 6 -12.42 -7.60 -6.91
N ASP A 7 -13.33 -8.21 -6.15
CA ASP A 7 -13.27 -8.21 -4.68
C ASP A 7 -12.01 -8.91 -4.16
N LYS A 8 -11.65 -10.09 -4.70
CA LYS A 8 -10.39 -10.77 -4.32
C LYS A 8 -9.16 -9.92 -4.62
N ILE A 9 -9.10 -9.27 -5.78
CA ILE A 9 -7.98 -8.40 -6.15
C ILE A 9 -7.88 -7.20 -5.19
N LYS A 10 -9.02 -6.64 -4.76
CA LYS A 10 -9.08 -5.55 -3.78
C LYS A 10 -8.49 -5.99 -2.43
N TRP A 11 -8.88 -7.16 -1.92
CA TRP A 11 -8.33 -7.70 -0.67
C TRP A 11 -6.85 -8.05 -0.77
N ILE A 12 -6.39 -8.57 -1.91
CA ILE A 12 -4.96 -8.84 -2.15
C ILE A 12 -4.15 -7.54 -2.13
N LYS A 13 -4.64 -6.47 -2.78
CA LYS A 13 -3.96 -5.16 -2.75
C LYS A 13 -3.85 -4.60 -1.34
N ILE A 14 -4.92 -4.69 -0.54
CA ILE A 14 -4.92 -4.25 0.85
C ILE A 14 -3.90 -5.06 1.67
N ALA A 15 -3.87 -6.38 1.51
CA ALA A 15 -2.92 -7.24 2.21
C ALA A 15 -1.45 -6.88 1.88
N ILE A 16 -1.14 -6.61 0.61
CA ILE A 16 0.21 -6.21 0.19
C ILE A 16 0.62 -4.87 0.82
N ILE A 17 -0.28 -3.87 0.83
CA ILE A 17 0.00 -2.55 1.42
C ILE A 17 0.23 -2.67 2.93
N LEU A 18 -0.55 -3.51 3.63
CA LEU A 18 -0.37 -3.73 5.06
C LEU A 18 0.95 -4.45 5.35
N VAL A 19 1.29 -5.47 4.58
CA VAL A 19 2.58 -6.17 4.73
C VAL A 19 3.75 -5.20 4.49
N TYR A 20 3.64 -4.30 3.52
CA TYR A 20 4.63 -3.25 3.29
C TYR A 20 4.76 -2.31 4.50
N MET A 21 3.64 -1.76 4.99
CA MET A 21 3.62 -0.78 6.09
C MET A 21 4.08 -1.36 7.45
N PHE A 22 3.91 -2.67 7.68
CA PHE A 22 4.33 -3.35 8.91
C PHE A 22 5.61 -4.18 8.74
N SER A 23 6.20 -4.21 7.54
CA SER A 23 7.47 -4.90 7.31
C SER A 23 8.58 -4.12 8.03
N PRO A 24 9.33 -4.75 8.95
CA PRO A 24 10.52 -4.13 9.54
C PRO A 24 11.70 -4.06 8.54
N VAL A 25 11.49 -4.55 7.32
CA VAL A 25 12.44 -4.52 6.23
C VAL A 25 12.01 -3.43 5.26
N ASP A 26 12.57 -2.24 5.44
CA ASP A 26 12.59 -1.23 4.38
C ASP A 26 13.61 -1.66 3.33
N ILE A 27 13.11 -2.01 2.14
CA ILE A 27 13.95 -2.36 0.98
C ILE A 27 14.84 -1.18 0.58
N LEU A 28 14.39 0.04 0.87
CA LEU A 28 15.16 1.26 0.68
C LEU A 28 15.49 1.85 2.05
N PRO A 29 16.77 1.95 2.43
CA PRO A 29 17.13 2.54 3.71
C PRO A 29 16.60 3.97 3.78
N GLU A 30 15.74 4.22 4.75
CA GLU A 30 15.10 5.52 5.01
C GLU A 30 16.15 6.61 5.30
N ALA A 31 17.34 6.20 5.79
CA ALA A 31 18.50 7.06 5.95
C ALA A 31 19.08 7.60 4.62
N ILE A 32 18.84 6.93 3.50
CA ILE A 32 19.27 7.36 2.15
C ILE A 32 18.15 8.15 1.45
N LEU A 33 16.89 7.73 1.63
CA LEU A 33 15.74 8.39 1.01
C LEU A 33 15.26 9.62 1.77
N GLY A 34 15.54 9.72 3.07
CA GLY A 34 15.15 10.83 3.93
C GLY A 34 13.69 11.24 3.72
N PRO A 35 13.40 12.45 3.18
CA PRO A 35 12.03 12.90 2.95
C PRO A 35 11.21 12.06 1.96
N LEU A 36 11.87 11.31 1.07
CA LEU A 36 11.20 10.50 0.06
C LEU A 36 10.52 9.27 0.65
N GLY A 37 11.03 8.71 1.76
CA GLY A 37 10.35 7.63 2.49
C GLY A 37 9.00 8.09 3.04
N LEU A 38 8.94 9.30 3.61
CA LEU A 38 7.69 9.91 4.10
C LEU A 38 6.68 10.18 2.97
N VAL A 39 7.17 10.55 1.79
CA VAL A 39 6.31 10.76 0.60
C VAL A 39 5.75 9.42 0.10
N ASP A 40 6.57 8.36 0.12
CA ASP A 40 6.15 7.02 -0.28
C ASP A 40 5.11 6.44 0.69
N ASP A 41 5.30 6.60 2.00
CA ASP A 41 4.32 6.24 3.03
C ASP A 41 2.99 6.97 2.82
N ALA A 42 3.03 8.28 2.58
CA ALA A 42 1.84 9.07 2.30
C ALA A 42 1.12 8.61 1.03
N ALA A 43 1.87 8.22 0.00
CA ALA A 43 1.32 7.67 -1.24
C ALA A 43 0.69 6.29 -1.03
N ALA A 44 1.32 5.41 -0.25
CA ALA A 44 0.79 4.10 0.13
C ALA A 44 -0.53 4.24 0.92
N LEU A 45 -0.57 5.18 1.87
CA LEU A 45 -1.77 5.49 2.65
C LEU A 45 -2.90 6.05 1.78
N ALA A 46 -2.59 6.97 0.86
CA ALA A 46 -3.55 7.51 -0.09
C ALA A 46 -4.12 6.42 -1.03
N LEU A 47 -3.27 5.50 -1.49
CA LEU A 47 -3.67 4.36 -2.31
C LEU A 47 -4.57 3.40 -1.53
N LEU A 48 -4.28 3.14 -0.26
CA LEU A 48 -5.09 2.32 0.64
C LEU A 48 -6.49 2.95 0.82
N ILE A 49 -6.55 4.23 1.16
CA ILE A 49 -7.80 4.97 1.34
C ILE A 49 -8.60 4.93 0.04
N LYS A 50 -7.99 5.25 -1.10
CA LYS A 50 -8.67 5.20 -2.40
C LYS A 50 -9.20 3.80 -2.71
N THR A 51 -8.43 2.76 -2.41
CA THR A 51 -8.82 1.37 -2.64
C THR A 51 -10.01 0.95 -1.76
N ILE A 52 -10.06 1.40 -0.51
CA ILE A 52 -11.18 1.15 0.41
C ILE A 52 -12.42 1.95 -0.02
N LEU A 53 -12.26 3.26 -0.26
CA LEU A 53 -13.33 4.23 -0.49
C LEU A 53 -13.98 4.08 -1.88
N GLN A 54 -13.21 3.71 -2.91
CA GLN A 54 -13.76 3.36 -4.22
C GLN A 54 -14.34 1.95 -4.11
N LYS A 55 -15.67 1.87 -4.05
CA LYS A 55 -16.44 0.62 -3.98
C LYS A 55 -16.58 -0.02 -5.35
#